data_AF-A0AA90TDX7-F1
#
_entry.id   AF-A0AA90TDX7-F1
#
_cell.length_a   1.000
_cell.length_b   1.000
_cell.length_c   1.000
_cell.angle_alpha   90.00
_cell.angle_beta   90.00
_cell.angle_gamma   90.00
#
_symmetry.space_group_name_H-M   'P 1'
#
loop_
_entity.id
_entity.type
_entity.pdbx_description
1 polymer ?
#
loop_
_entity_poly.entity_id
_entity_poly.type
_entity_poly.pdbx_seq_one_letter_code
_entity_poly.pdbx_strand_id
1 'polypeptide(L)' 'MEIGKEIFSDSKNHKAVIFKKSKIFEIRFFKCFPECIDEEGDTWEEFWQEITQTTTITDTVQIAIKLAKEELGLLK' A
#
# COMPACT_ATOMS: atom_id res chain seq x y z
N MET A 1 3.84 7.18 -14.42
CA MET A 1 3.11 7.09 -13.14
C MET A 1 4.17 7.25 -12.08
N GLU A 2 4.06 8.29 -11.25
CA GLU A 2 5.11 8.64 -10.29
C GLU A 2 4.63 8.33 -8.88
N ILE A 3 5.50 7.80 -8.02
CA ILE A 3 5.18 7.62 -6.62
C ILE A 3 5.16 9.00 -5.96
N GLY A 4 3.97 9.45 -5.57
CA GLY A 4 3.78 10.71 -4.87
C GLY A 4 4.08 10.57 -3.37
N LYS A 5 3.67 9.45 -2.75
CA LYS A 5 3.89 9.20 -1.32
C LYS A 5 3.67 7.73 -0.95
N GLU A 6 4.43 7.25 0.03
CA GLU A 6 4.18 5.97 0.70
C GLU A 6 3.80 6.23 2.17
N ILE A 7 2.83 5.46 2.66
CA ILE A 7 2.30 5.54 4.03
C ILE A 7 2.24 4.11 4.57
N PHE A 8 2.81 3.89 5.75
CA PHE A 8 2.80 2.59 6.42
C PHE A 8 1.73 2.56 7.51
N SER A 9 1.13 1.39 7.74
CA SER A 9 0.33 1.15 8.95
C SER A 9 1.24 1.13 10.20
N ASP A 10 0.66 1.32 11.38
CA ASP A 10 1.37 1.19 12.66
C ASP A 10 2.02 -0.19 12.82
N SER A 11 1.35 -1.25 12.35
CA SER A 11 1.86 -2.62 12.36
C SER A 11 2.98 -2.87 11.35
N LYS A 12 3.22 -1.94 10.41
CA LYS A 12 4.11 -2.08 9.24
C LYS A 12 3.82 -3.29 8.35
N ASN A 13 2.72 -4.00 8.59
CA ASN A 13 2.27 -5.13 7.78
C ASN A 13 1.46 -4.66 6.57
N HIS A 14 1.05 -3.40 6.52
CA HIS A 14 0.34 -2.82 5.40
C HIS A 14 0.99 -1.48 5.00
N LYS A 15 0.93 -1.15 3.71
CA LYS A 15 1.28 0.18 3.21
C LYS A 15 0.31 0.64 2.13
N ALA A 16 0.11 1.94 2.05
CA ALA A 16 -0.59 2.60 0.97
C ALA A 16 0.41 3.40 0.15
N VAL A 17 0.40 3.22 -1.16
CA VAL A 17 1.21 3.96 -2.12
C VAL A 17 0.30 4.86 -2.94
N ILE A 18 0.56 6.15 -2.89
CA ILE A 18 -0.17 7.17 -3.64
C ILE A 18 0.63 7.46 -4.91
N PHE A 19 0.07 7.09 -6.05
CA PHE A 19 0.61 7.38 -7.37
C PHE A 19 -0.01 8.66 -7.93
N LYS A 20 0.81 9.50 -8.56
CA LYS A 20 0.33 10.62 -9.36
C LYS A 20 0.31 10.21 -10.84
N LYS A 21 -0.84 10.43 -11.47
CA LYS A 21 -1.02 10.26 -12.92
C LYS A 21 -1.66 11.52 -13.48
N SER A 22 -0.85 12.43 -14.02
CA SER A 22 -1.32 13.74 -14.51
C SER A 22 -1.98 14.55 -13.39
N LYS A 23 -3.29 14.80 -13.46
CA LYS A 23 -4.09 15.55 -12.47
C LYS A 23 -4.74 14.68 -11.40
N ILE A 24 -4.67 13.36 -11.53
CA ILE A 24 -5.31 12.43 -10.60
C ILE A 24 -4.29 11.76 -9.68
N PHE A 25 -4.71 11.49 -8.46
CA PHE A 25 -4.01 10.65 -7.50
C PHE A 25 -4.72 9.30 -7.42
N GLU A 26 -3.95 8.22 -7.44
CA GLU A 26 -4.41 6.84 -7.32
C GLU A 26 -3.78 6.25 -6.06
N ILE A 27 -4.56 5.56 -5.23
CA ILE A 27 -4.08 4.93 -4.00
C ILE A 27 -4.05 3.42 -4.23
N ARG A 28 -2.96 2.75 -3.84
CA ARG A 28 -2.86 1.28 -3.87
C ARG A 28 -2.41 0.76 -2.53
N PHE A 29 -3.00 -0.34 -2.08
CA PHE A 29 -2.71 -0.94 -0.79
C PHE A 29 -1.96 -2.25 -0.97
N PHE A 30 -0.90 -2.39 -0.18
CA PHE A 30 -0.03 -3.55 -0.17
C PHE A 30 0.03 -4.13 1.24
N LYS A 31 0.17 -5.45 1.30
CA LYS A 31 0.46 -6.20 2.52
C LYS A 31 1.88 -6.72 2.45
N CYS A 32 2.60 -6.61 3.56
CA CYS A 32 3.91 -7.21 3.75
C CYS A 32 3.74 -8.70 4.05
N PHE A 33 4.44 -9.52 3.30
CA PHE A 33 4.65 -10.92 3.58
C PHE A 33 6.11 -11.05 4.03
N PRO A 34 6.36 -11.32 5.32
CA PRO A 34 7.72 -11.43 5.83
C PRO A 34 8.42 -12.64 5.23
N GLU A 35 9.75 -12.64 5.33
CA GLU A 35 10.55 -13.81 4.98
C GLU A 35 10.04 -15.05 5.72
N CYS A 36 9.85 -16.15 5.00
CA CYS A 36 9.46 -17.43 5.57
C CYS A 36 10.22 -18.58 4.93
N ILE A 37 10.32 -19.68 5.69
CA ILE A 37 10.89 -20.93 5.19
C ILE A 37 9.71 -21.88 4.99
N ASP A 38 9.57 -22.44 3.80
CA ASP A 38 8.51 -23.41 3.51
C ASP A 38 8.82 -24.80 4.07
N GLU A 39 7.90 -25.76 3.87
CA GLU A 39 8.05 -27.13 4.36
C GLU A 39 9.18 -27.90 3.68
N GLU A 40 9.68 -27.41 2.54
CA GLU A 40 10.79 -27.99 1.77
C GLU A 40 12.15 -27.40 2.20
N GLY A 41 12.14 -26.35 3.02
CA GLY A 41 13.34 -25.66 3.51
C GLY A 41 13.80 -24.51 2.61
N ASP A 42 13.00 -24.13 1.61
CA ASP A 42 13.29 -23.00 0.74
C ASP A 42 12.92 -21.68 1.44
N THR A 43 13.81 -20.70 1.31
CA THR A 43 13.62 -19.36 1.90
C THR A 43 12.91 -18.46 0.90
N TRP A 44 11.72 -18.02 1.26
CA TRP A 44 10.96 -17.02 0.53
C TRP A 44 11.29 -15.64 1.10
N GLU A 45 11.89 -14.76 0.29
CA GLU A 45 12.24 -13.39 0.70
C GLU A 45 11.00 -12.55 1.06
N GLU A 46 11.20 -11.50 1.88
CA GLU A 46 10.14 -10.52 2.16
C GLU A 46 9.62 -9.88 0.85
N PHE A 47 8.29 -9.87 0.67
CA PHE A 47 7.68 -9.20 -0.48
C PHE A 47 6.39 -8.44 -0.12
N TRP A 48 6.07 -7.45 -0.95
CA TRP A 48 4.86 -6.65 -0.83
C TRP A 48 3.85 -7.06 -1.90
N GLN A 49 2.72 -7.60 -1.48
CA GLN A 49 1.64 -7.98 -2.39
C GLN A 49 0.54 -6.93 -2.39
N GLU A 50 0.06 -6.52 -3.56
CA GLU A 50 -1.12 -5.68 -3.69
C GLU A 50 -2.35 -6.48 -3.19
N ILE A 51 -3.04 -5.97 -2.17
CA ILE A 51 -4.20 -6.66 -1.56
C ILE A 51 -5.54 -6.04 -1.91
N THR A 52 -5.55 -4.76 -2.27
CA THR A 52 -6.79 -4.07 -2.65
C THR A 52 -6.47 -2.95 -3.62
N GLN A 53 -7.06 -3.05 -4.82
CA GLN A 53 -7.04 -2.00 -5.83
C GLN A 53 -8.18 -1.01 -5.54
N THR A 54 -8.17 -0.35 -4.38
CA THR A 54 -9.12 0.73 -4.11
C THR A 54 -8.69 1.94 -4.93
N THR A 55 -9.15 1.98 -6.18
CA THR A 55 -8.89 3.06 -7.13
C THR A 55 -9.65 4.32 -6.68
N THR A 56 -9.15 4.98 -5.64
CA THR A 56 -9.69 6.27 -5.23
C THR A 56 -9.02 7.36 -6.03
N ILE A 57 -9.71 7.81 -7.08
CA ILE A 57 -9.29 8.91 -7.93
C ILE A 57 -9.71 10.21 -7.25
N THR A 58 -8.73 11.04 -6.88
CA THR A 58 -8.99 12.39 -6.36
C THR A 58 -8.08 13.41 -7.02
N ASP A 59 -8.55 14.65 -7.13
CA ASP A 59 -7.80 15.77 -7.71
C ASP A 59 -6.80 16.39 -6.73
N THR A 60 -6.77 15.97 -5.46
CA THR A 60 -5.84 16.55 -4.48
C THR A 60 -5.09 15.50 -3.65
N VAL A 61 -3.79 15.75 -3.47
CA VAL A 61 -2.89 14.87 -2.69
C VAL A 61 -3.29 14.78 -1.22
N GLN A 62 -3.87 15.84 -0.64
CA GLN A 62 -4.26 15.85 0.78
C GLN A 62 -5.44 14.93 1.04
N ILE A 63 -6.43 14.90 0.14
CA ILE A 63 -7.56 13.96 0.21
C ILE A 63 -7.04 12.53 0.03
N ALA A 64 -6.13 12.29 -0.92
CA ALA A 64 -5.53 10.98 -1.12
C ALA A 64 -4.81 10.47 0.14
N ILE A 65 -4.03 11.35 0.79
CA ILE A 65 -3.35 11.02 2.06
C ILE A 65 -4.34 10.69 3.17
N LYS A 66 -5.42 11.48 3.29
CA LYS A 66 -6.42 11.27 4.33
C LYS A 66 -7.10 9.91 4.16
N LEU A 67 -7.59 9.62 2.96
CA LEU A 67 -8.25 8.35 2.64
C LEU A 67 -7.30 7.16 2.79
N ALA A 68 -6.05 7.28 2.34
CA ALA A 68 -5.05 6.24 2.54
C ALA A 68 -4.83 5.91 4.02
N LYS A 69 -4.82 6.92 4.91
CA LYS A 69 -4.70 6.71 6.37
C LYS A 69 -5.96 6.08 6.97
N GLU A 70 -7.14 6.53 6.57
CA GLU A 70 -8.41 6.00 7.05
C GLU A 70 -8.54 4.50 6.70
N GLU A 71 -8.28 4.14 5.44
CA GLU A 71 -8.32 2.75 4.96
C GLU A 71 -7.21 1.88 5.60
N LEU A 72 -5.99 2.41 5.74
CA LEU A 72 -4.93 1.70 6.47
C LEU A 72 -5.31 1.41 7.92
N GLY A 73 -6.08 2.29 8.56
CA GLY A 73 -6.58 2.06 9.92
C GLY A 73 -7.63 0.95 10.02
N LEU A 74 -8.31 0.61 8.91
CA LEU A 74 -9.23 -0.52 8.82
C LEU A 74 -8.51 -1.84 8.56
N LEU A 75 -7.36 -1.78 7.88
CA LEU A 75 -6.48 -2.91 7.59
C LEU A 75 -5.61 -3.25 8.83
N LYS A 76 -6.19 -3.98 9.78
CA LYS A 76 -5.49 -4.48 10.97
C LYS A 76 -4.32 -5.41 10.63
#